data_AF-W9GXR6-F1
#
_entry.id   AF-W9GXR6-F1
#
_cell.length_a   1.000
_cell.length_b   1.000
_cell.length_c   1.000
_cell.angle_alpha   90.00
_cell.angle_beta   90.00
_cell.angle_gamma   90.00
#
_symmetry.space_group_name_H-M   'P 1'
#
loop_
_entity.id
_entity.type
_entity.pdbx_description
1 polymer ?
#
loop_
_entity_poly.entity_id
_entity_poly.type
_entity_poly.pdbx_seq_one_letter_code
_entity_poly.pdbx_strand_id
1 'polypeptide(L)' 'MTRKRWELLRSMTGEGAMTIREAARRVGRDVKAVHGNVRALLNAGILYRTAEGHIVFPYDAVHVDFTLTKAA' A
#
# COMPACT_ATOMS: atom_id res chain seq x y z
N MET A 1 -7.81 0.00 8.79
CA MET A 1 -6.55 -0.26 8.05
C MET A 1 -5.62 -1.11 8.93
N THR A 2 -4.91 -2.12 8.42
CA THR A 2 -4.02 -2.97 9.24
C THR A 2 -2.56 -2.50 9.20
N ARG A 3 -1.77 -2.79 10.24
CA ARG A 3 -0.32 -2.45 10.31
C ARG A 3 0.45 -2.83 9.04
N LYS A 4 0.20 -4.04 8.53
CA LYS A 4 0.84 -4.60 7.32
C LYS A 4 0.55 -3.81 6.04
N ARG A 5 -0.56 -3.07 5.98
CA ARG A 5 -0.90 -2.20 4.84
C ARG A 5 -0.26 -0.82 5.01
N TRP A 6 -0.15 -0.32 6.23
CA TRP A 6 0.59 0.90 6.55
C TRP A 6 2.08 0.80 6.21
N GLU A 7 2.71 -0.33 6.54
CA GLU A 7 4.11 -0.59 6.19
C GLU A 7 4.33 -0.59 4.67
N LEU A 8 3.39 -1.16 3.92
CA LEU A 8 3.42 -1.15 2.46
C LEU A 8 3.30 0.28 1.91
N LEU A 9 2.32 1.06 2.37
CA LEU A 9 2.15 2.44 1.92
C LEU A 9 3.38 3.29 2.22
N ARG A 10 3.94 3.21 3.43
CA ARG A 10 5.17 3.92 3.79
C ARG A 10 6.35 3.57 2.88
N SER A 11 6.49 2.31 2.47
CA SER A 11 7.56 1.88 1.55
C SER A 11 7.39 2.36 0.11
N MET A 12 6.19 2.85 -0.24
CA MET A 12 5.82 3.36 -1.56
C MET A 12 5.66 4.88 -1.59
N THR A 13 5.63 5.56 -0.43
CA THR A 13 5.50 7.02 -0.36
C THR A 13 6.74 7.70 -0.92
N GLY A 14 6.55 8.64 -1.85
CA GLY A 14 7.64 9.34 -2.55
C GLY A 14 8.36 8.50 -3.60
N GLU A 15 7.87 7.30 -3.91
CA GLU A 15 8.46 6.38 -4.88
C GLU A 15 7.66 6.32 -6.17
N GLY A 16 8.34 6.00 -7.27
CA GLY A 16 7.70 5.80 -8.56
C GLY A 16 6.88 4.50 -8.66
N ALA A 17 6.29 4.29 -9.84
CA ALA A 17 5.60 3.04 -10.13
C ALA A 17 6.55 1.83 -10.00
N MET A 18 6.09 0.77 -9.35
CA MET A 18 6.90 -0.42 -9.08
C MET A 18 6.10 -1.71 -9.25
N THR A 19 6.79 -2.85 -9.37
CA THR A 19 6.12 -4.16 -9.39
C THR A 19 5.68 -4.59 -7.99
N ILE A 20 4.71 -5.50 -7.89
CA ILE A 20 4.33 -6.12 -6.60
C ILE A 20 5.51 -6.87 -5.98
N ARG A 21 6.39 -7.45 -6.81
CA ARG A 21 7.61 -8.13 -6.34
C ARG A 21 8.59 -7.17 -5.70
N GLU A 22 8.79 -6.00 -6.31
CA GLU A 22 9.65 -4.96 -5.76
C GLU A 22 9.10 -4.43 -4.44
N ALA A 23 7.80 -4.14 -4.38
CA ALA A 23 7.15 -3.74 -3.14
C ALA A 23 7.30 -4.81 -2.04
N ALA A 24 7.19 -6.10 -2.39
CA ALA A 24 7.38 -7.21 -1.47
C ALA A 24 8.81 -7.32 -0.93
N ARG A 25 9.81 -7.09 -1.80
CA ARG A 25 11.23 -7.03 -1.43
C ARG A 25 11.50 -5.88 -0.44
N ARG A 26 10.95 -4.69 -0.71
CA ARG A 26 11.11 -3.50 0.14
C ARG A 26 10.57 -3.69 1.55
N VAL A 27 9.43 -4.37 1.69
CA VAL A 27 8.84 -4.66 3.02
C VAL A 27 9.30 -5.99 3.62
N GLY A 28 10.22 -6.72 2.97
CA GLY A 28 10.76 -7.99 3.46
C GLY A 28 9.71 -9.10 3.63
N ARG A 29 8.70 -9.17 2.75
CA ARG A 29 7.57 -10.12 2.87
C ARG A 29 7.35 -10.92 1.60
N ASP A 30 6.66 -12.05 1.73
CA ASP A 30 6.26 -12.87 0.60
C ASP A 30 5.28 -12.14 -0.35
N VAL A 31 5.44 -12.41 -1.65
CA VAL A 31 4.67 -11.77 -2.73
C VAL A 31 3.17 -12.06 -2.61
N LYS A 32 2.73 -13.26 -2.21
CA LYS A 32 1.29 -13.55 -2.02
C LYS A 32 0.70 -12.68 -0.91
N ALA A 33 1.43 -12.53 0.20
CA ALA A 33 0.99 -11.72 1.33
C ALA A 33 0.90 -10.23 0.97
N VAL A 34 1.77 -9.74 0.09
CA VAL A 34 1.71 -8.36 -0.41
C VAL A 34 0.63 -8.19 -1.48
N HIS A 35 0.44 -9.17 -2.36
CA HIS A 35 -0.59 -9.12 -3.40
C HIS A 35 -1.99 -8.89 -2.81
N GLY A 36 -2.34 -9.59 -1.74
CA GLY A 36 -3.62 -9.39 -1.06
C GLY A 36 -3.78 -7.97 -0.48
N ASN A 37 -2.70 -7.40 0.06
CA ASN A 37 -2.69 -6.02 0.55
C ASN A 37 -2.83 -5.01 -0.59
N VAL A 38 -2.07 -5.20 -1.67
CA VAL A 38 -2.13 -4.37 -2.87
C VAL A 38 -3.54 -4.37 -3.46
N ARG A 39 -4.17 -5.54 -3.59
CA ARG A 39 -5.55 -5.65 -4.10
C ARG A 39 -6.54 -4.88 -3.21
N ALA A 40 -6.42 -5.00 -1.90
CA ALA A 40 -7.28 -4.25 -0.98
C ALA A 40 -7.10 -2.73 -1.11
N LEU A 41 -5.85 -2.26 -1.32
CA LEU A 41 -5.54 -0.85 -1.48
C LEU A 41 -5.96 -0.30 -2.87
N LEU A 42 -5.84 -1.09 -3.93
CA LEU A 42 -6.38 -0.77 -5.25
C LEU A 42 -7.91 -0.63 -5.20
N ASN A 43 -8.59 -1.58 -4.57
CA ASN A 43 -10.05 -1.53 -4.41
C ASN A 43 -10.52 -0.32 -3.58
N ALA A 44 -9.69 0.17 -2.67
CA ALA A 44 -9.96 1.35 -1.87
C ALA A 44 -9.61 2.67 -2.58
N GLY A 45 -9.09 2.63 -3.81
CA GLY A 45 -8.66 3.83 -4.56
C GLY A 45 -7.39 4.50 -4.02
N ILE A 46 -6.63 3.80 -3.18
CA ILE A 46 -5.40 4.33 -2.57
C ILE A 46 -4.19 4.07 -3.47
N LEU A 47 -4.16 2.91 -4.14
CA LEU A 47 -3.18 2.57 -5.15
C LEU A 47 -3.82 2.62 -6.53
N TYR A 48 -2.99 2.80 -7.54
CA TYR A 48 -3.38 2.74 -8.95
C TYR A 48 -2.49 1.78 -9.71
N ARG A 49 -3.02 1.24 -10.81
CA ARG A 49 -2.23 0.50 -11.80
C ARG A 49 -1.85 1.43 -12.94
N THR A 50 -0.60 1.37 -13.36
CA THR A 50 -0.15 2.01 -14.60
C THR A 50 -0.55 1.14 -15.79
N ALA A 51 -0.46 1.71 -17.00
CA ALA A 51 -0.71 0.98 -18.26
C ALA A 51 0.24 -0.22 -18.43
N GLU A 52 1.45 -0.14 -17.89
CA GLU A 52 2.47 -1.20 -17.90
C GLU A 52 2.21 -2.31 -16.86
N GLY A 53 1.16 -2.19 -16.04
CA GLY A 53 0.81 -3.17 -15.02
C GLY A 53 1.54 -3.00 -13.68
N HIS A 54 2.32 -1.93 -13.52
CA HIS A 54 2.93 -1.55 -12.24
C HIS A 54 1.91 -0.99 -11.25
N ILE A 55 2.27 -0.97 -9.97
CA ILE A 55 1.51 -0.30 -8.92
C ILE A 55 2.18 1.01 -8.53
N VAL A 56 1.38 2.05 -8.34
CA VAL A 56 1.86 3.36 -7.90
C VAL A 56 0.99 3.87 -6.76
N PHE A 57 1.63 4.52 -5.81
CA PHE A 57 0.98 5.33 -4.81
C PHE A 57 1.13 6.80 -5.26
N PRO A 58 0.10 7.43 -5.85
CA PRO A 58 0.26 8.65 -6.64
C PRO A 58 0.27 9.93 -5.80
N TYR A 59 0.47 9.81 -4.49
CA TYR A 59 0.41 10.92 -3.56
C TYR A 59 1.78 11.10 -2.89
N ASP A 60 2.19 12.34 -2.71
CA ASP A 60 3.48 12.67 -2.10
C ASP A 60 3.48 12.46 -0.58
N ALA A 61 2.30 12.52 0.05
CA ALA A 61 2.14 12.34 1.49
C ALA A 61 0.81 11.66 1.85
N VAL A 62 0.80 11.00 3.01
CA VAL A 62 -0.42 10.47 3.65
C VAL A 62 -0.55 11.08 5.04
N HIS A 63 -1.65 11.78 5.27
CA HIS A 63 -2.07 12.22 6.59
C HIS A 63 -3.33 11.48 7.01
N VAL A 64 -3.32 10.82 8.16
CA VAL A 64 -4.45 10.04 8.65
C VAL A 64 -4.71 10.36 10.11
N ASP A 65 -5.93 10.81 10.37
CA ASP A 65 -6.48 10.95 11.71
C ASP A 65 -7.26 9.71 12.11
N PHE A 66 -7.11 9.27 13.36
CA PHE A 66 -7.92 8.22 13.95
C PHE A 66 -8.55 8.74 15.23
N THR A 67 -9.87 8.59 15.35
CA THR A 67 -10.58 8.77 16.62
C THR A 67 -10.90 7.40 17.18
N LEU A 68 -10.35 7.10 18.36
CA LEU A 68 -10.67 5.89 19.10
C LEU A 68 -11.80 6.21 20.09
N THR A 69 -12.93 5.54 19.93
CA THR A 69 -14.03 5.55 20.90
C THR A 69 -14.02 4.25 21.69
N LYS A 70 -14.65 4.24 22.88
CA LYS A 70 -14.71 3.03 23.71
C LYS A 70 -15.30 1.86 22.91
N ALA A 71 -14.75 0.66 23.10
CA ALA A 71 -15.39 -0.56 22.64
C ALA A 71 -16.62 -0.86 23.53
N ALA A 72 -17.75 -1.19 22.92
CA ALA A 72 -18.98 -1.55 23.62
C ALA A 72 -18.81 -2.81 24.47
#